data_AF-A0AAD9GF88-F1
#
_entry.id   AF-A0AAD9GF88-F1
#
_cell.length_a   1.000
_cell.length_b   1.000
_cell.length_c   1.000
_cell.angle_alpha   90.00
_cell.angle_beta   90.00
_cell.angle_gamma   90.00
#
_symmetry.space_group_name_H-M   'P 1'
#
loop_
_entity.id
_entity.type
_entity.pdbx_description
1 polymer ?
#
loop_
_entity_poly.entity_id
_entity_poly.type
_entity_poly.pdbx_seq_one_letter_code
_entity_poly.pdbx_strand_id
1 'polypeptide(L)'
;MGAVVEALITSLNELSKRKVKRSAHIWISRLNEIYNRRCNVNERQVPIIIRHIVDNHLEGQPKAKELFQYLQPTVLQLDSLDLVDTAALCYALCTINADNDARALLYKNVDEARMANADLFSQSILLRSVSICISRHKAEYADGGNGIRGSLNSSVYDCIIRKATDTIRNAQSNMNFVSVDYKVIGNLLVETIFILDLLKKDLGFSGSHCFVDYGSLDGRILVSHLLSAEHRNTIEKQISTSSYSDILSILRRFYYMQLPHHHYVQNLFARLANTSGAATHMCRADARIYLDEKIRILERNVEQQIEVPCQLLAKELLSYLIGIKNTGILESGHISTHRWNYPMMTPQNG
;
A
#
# COMPACT_ATOMS: atom_id res chain seq x y z
N MET A 1 31.65 -9.22 14.99
CA MET A 1 30.93 -9.19 13.70
C MET A 1 29.61 -8.42 13.77
N GLY A 2 28.84 -8.47 14.88
CA GLY A 2 27.61 -7.67 15.07
C GLY A 2 27.79 -6.14 14.91
N ALA A 3 28.94 -5.59 15.34
CA ALA A 3 29.25 -4.16 15.22
C ALA A 3 29.19 -3.61 13.78
N VAL A 4 29.44 -4.45 12.77
CA VAL A 4 29.35 -4.03 11.36
C VAL A 4 27.89 -3.88 10.92
N VAL A 5 27.00 -4.79 11.36
CA VAL A 5 25.55 -4.69 11.09
C VAL A 5 24.96 -3.49 11.82
N GLU A 6 25.40 -3.23 13.05
CA GLU A 6 24.98 -2.04 13.81
C GLU A 6 25.44 -0.73 13.13
N ALA A 7 26.65 -0.69 12.58
CA ALA A 7 27.11 0.44 11.77
C ALA A 7 26.26 0.62 10.50
N LEU A 8 25.85 -0.48 9.86
CA LEU A 8 24.95 -0.43 8.70
C LEU A 8 23.57 0.10 9.08
N ILE A 9 22.98 -0.37 10.19
CA ILE A 9 21.71 0.12 10.72
C ILE A 9 21.80 1.62 11.05
N THR A 10 22.90 2.04 11.68
CA THR A 10 23.16 3.47 11.94
C THR A 10 23.22 4.27 10.63
N SER A 11 23.86 3.71 9.59
CA SER A 11 23.85 4.32 8.26
C SER A 11 22.44 4.39 7.65
N LEU A 12 21.58 3.38 7.83
CA LEU A 12 20.19 3.41 7.35
C LEU A 12 19.36 4.47 8.07
N ASN A 13 19.56 4.62 9.39
CA ASN A 13 18.95 5.68 10.19
C ASN A 13 19.29 7.06 9.63
N GLU A 14 20.56 7.31 9.34
CA GLU A 14 21.01 8.58 8.77
C GLU A 14 20.44 8.83 7.36
N LEU A 15 20.35 7.79 6.52
CA LEU A 15 19.74 7.91 5.19
C LEU A 15 18.24 8.23 5.28
N SER A 16 17.52 7.61 6.21
CA SER A 16 16.09 7.83 6.43
C SER A 16 15.80 9.28 6.84
N LYS A 17 16.65 9.89 7.68
CA LYS A 17 16.48 11.28 8.15
C LYS A 17 16.57 12.31 7.05
N ARG A 18 17.45 12.12 6.06
CA ARG A 18 17.81 13.19 5.12
C ARG A 18 16.76 13.42 4.01
N LYS A 19 15.64 12.67 3.97
CA LYS A 19 14.71 12.63 2.82
C LYS A 19 15.45 12.46 1.48
N VAL A 20 16.63 11.84 1.49
CA VAL A 20 17.50 11.72 0.31
C VAL A 20 16.98 10.57 -0.55
N LYS A 21 15.90 10.86 -1.28
CA LYS A 21 15.46 10.04 -2.43
C LYS A 21 16.46 10.13 -3.61
N ARG A 22 17.50 10.98 -3.52
CA ARG A 22 18.50 11.23 -4.59
C ARG A 22 19.63 10.21 -4.68
N SER A 23 19.70 9.25 -3.76
CA SER A 23 20.82 8.30 -3.69
C SER A 23 20.35 6.86 -3.74
N ALA A 24 19.53 6.51 -4.75
CA ALA A 24 19.10 5.13 -4.99
C ALA A 24 20.28 4.13 -4.97
N HIS A 25 21.43 4.53 -5.54
CA HIS A 25 22.67 3.75 -5.47
C HIS A 25 23.15 3.48 -4.03
N ILE A 26 23.04 4.45 -3.12
CA ILE A 26 23.45 4.27 -1.72
C ILE A 26 22.50 3.31 -1.00
N TRP A 27 21.19 3.42 -1.21
CA TRP A 27 20.22 2.47 -0.66
C TRP A 27 20.46 1.05 -1.16
N ILE A 28 20.64 0.88 -2.47
CA ILE A 28 20.95 -0.42 -3.08
C ILE A 28 22.25 -0.99 -2.52
N SER A 29 23.31 -0.20 -2.44
CA SER A 29 24.60 -0.61 -1.88
C SER A 29 24.47 -1.06 -0.42
N ARG A 30 23.72 -0.33 0.41
CA ARG A 30 23.51 -0.70 1.82
C ARG A 30 22.65 -1.95 1.98
N LEU A 31 21.60 -2.11 1.18
CA LEU A 31 20.80 -3.34 1.18
C LEU A 31 21.63 -4.54 0.74
N ASN A 32 22.49 -4.39 -0.27
CA ASN A 32 23.41 -5.44 -0.70
C ASN A 32 24.38 -5.83 0.43
N GLU A 33 24.93 -4.84 1.14
CA GLU A 33 25.84 -5.09 2.26
C GLU A 33 25.18 -5.82 3.43
N ILE A 34 23.92 -5.48 3.75
CA ILE A 34 23.12 -6.18 4.76
C ILE A 34 22.81 -7.59 4.29
N TYR A 35 22.32 -7.75 3.06
CA TYR A 35 22.01 -9.06 2.49
C TYR A 35 23.23 -10.00 2.50
N ASN A 36 24.40 -9.51 2.12
CA ASN A 36 25.63 -10.30 2.12
C ASN A 36 26.08 -10.72 3.53
N ARG A 37 25.59 -10.03 4.57
CA ARG A 37 25.90 -10.30 5.98
C ARG A 37 24.70 -10.82 6.76
N ARG A 38 23.63 -11.24 6.07
CA ARG A 38 22.34 -11.64 6.67
C ARG A 38 22.46 -12.72 7.75
N CYS A 39 23.43 -13.63 7.65
CA CYS A 39 23.71 -14.64 8.67
C CYS A 39 24.21 -14.08 10.02
N ASN A 40 24.67 -12.83 10.04
CA ASN A 40 25.13 -12.13 11.25
C ASN A 40 24.07 -11.20 11.85
N VAL A 41 22.89 -11.12 11.24
CA VAL A 41 21.77 -10.33 11.75
C VAL A 41 21.15 -11.09 12.92
N ASN A 42 21.09 -10.45 14.09
CA ASN A 42 20.42 -11.05 15.25
C ASN A 42 18.93 -10.67 15.28
N GLU A 43 18.15 -11.40 16.09
CA GLU A 43 16.69 -11.22 16.22
C GLU A 43 16.27 -9.79 16.53
N ARG A 44 17.00 -9.10 17.41
CA ARG A 44 16.70 -7.70 17.80
C ARG A 44 16.87 -6.71 16.66
N GLN A 45 17.72 -7.02 15.69
CA GLN A 45 17.97 -6.17 14.53
C GLN A 45 16.91 -6.36 13.43
N VAL A 46 16.18 -7.47 13.42
CA VAL A 46 15.24 -7.81 12.35
C VAL A 46 14.11 -6.77 12.20
N PRO A 47 13.36 -6.38 13.27
CA PRO A 47 12.32 -5.35 13.14
C PRO A 47 12.87 -4.02 12.62
N ILE A 48 14.05 -3.62 13.09
CA ILE A 48 14.69 -2.35 12.73
C ILE A 48 15.05 -2.33 11.24
N ILE A 49 15.68 -3.39 10.74
CA ILE A 49 16.06 -3.51 9.32
C ILE A 49 14.80 -3.50 8.45
N ILE A 50 13.77 -4.27 8.82
CA ILE A 50 12.54 -4.36 8.04
C ILE A 50 11.82 -3.01 8.01
N ARG A 51 11.74 -2.30 9.14
CA ARG A 51 11.18 -0.95 9.18
C ARG A 51 11.90 0.02 8.27
N HIS A 52 13.24 0.02 8.26
CA HIS A 52 13.96 0.87 7.32
C HIS A 52 13.61 0.59 5.86
N ILE A 53 13.40 -0.68 5.49
CA ILE A 53 13.00 -1.05 4.14
C ILE A 53 11.58 -0.56 3.84
N VAL A 54 10.63 -0.81 4.74
CA VAL A 54 9.20 -0.46 4.56
C VAL A 54 8.98 1.06 4.57
N ASP A 55 9.55 1.76 5.55
CA ASP A 55 9.37 3.21 5.74
C ASP A 55 10.00 4.03 4.60
N ASN A 56 11.02 3.48 3.93
CA ASN A 56 11.65 4.11 2.76
C ASN A 56 11.16 3.53 1.43
N HIS A 57 10.19 2.62 1.47
CA HIS A 57 9.59 1.96 0.32
C HIS A 57 10.57 1.25 -0.63
N LEU A 58 11.42 0.40 -0.05
CA LEU A 58 12.46 -0.35 -0.77
C LEU A 58 12.08 -1.82 -1.02
N GLU A 59 10.86 -2.23 -0.69
CA GLU A 59 10.34 -3.60 -0.88
C GLU A 59 10.28 -4.04 -2.36
N GLY A 60 10.30 -3.09 -3.30
CA GLY A 60 10.39 -3.36 -4.72
C GLY A 60 11.78 -3.88 -5.14
N GLN A 61 12.81 -3.64 -4.33
CA GLN A 61 14.19 -4.00 -4.65
C GLN A 61 14.40 -5.52 -4.49
N PRO A 62 15.05 -6.20 -5.47
CA PRO A 62 15.26 -7.65 -5.40
C PRO A 62 15.90 -8.13 -4.10
N LYS A 63 16.93 -7.40 -3.64
CA LYS A 63 17.66 -7.74 -2.42
C LYS A 63 16.89 -7.49 -1.13
N ALA A 64 15.95 -6.56 -1.14
CA ALA A 64 15.01 -6.40 -0.02
C ALA A 64 14.08 -7.62 0.06
N LYS A 65 13.52 -8.07 -1.06
CA LYS A 65 12.66 -9.28 -1.11
C LYS A 65 13.42 -10.54 -0.68
N GLU A 66 14.63 -10.74 -1.20
CA GLU A 66 15.48 -11.87 -0.81
C GLU A 66 15.84 -11.82 0.69
N LEU A 67 16.04 -10.63 1.25
CA LEU A 67 16.28 -10.45 2.68
C LEU A 67 15.04 -10.78 3.51
N PHE A 68 13.85 -10.33 3.09
CA PHE A 68 12.58 -10.70 3.74
C PHE A 68 12.37 -12.21 3.74
N GLN A 69 12.60 -12.88 2.60
CA GLN A 69 12.51 -14.34 2.49
C GLN A 69 13.50 -15.05 3.43
N TYR A 70 14.73 -14.54 3.54
CA TYR A 70 15.72 -15.11 4.45
C TYR A 70 15.35 -14.93 5.93
N LEU A 71 14.81 -13.75 6.30
CA LEU A 71 14.49 -13.42 7.69
C LEU A 71 13.11 -13.94 8.13
N GLN A 72 12.26 -14.39 7.19
CA GLN A 72 10.91 -14.90 7.46
C GLN A 72 10.84 -15.91 8.63
N PRO A 73 11.71 -16.94 8.73
CA PRO A 73 11.67 -17.87 9.87
C PRO A 73 11.95 -17.18 11.21
N THR A 74 12.89 -16.24 11.23
CA THR A 74 13.24 -15.46 12.44
C THR A 74 12.08 -14.56 12.85
N VAL A 75 11.40 -13.92 11.89
CA VAL A 75 10.24 -13.05 12.16
C VAL A 75 9.14 -13.78 12.93
N LEU A 76 8.87 -15.05 12.58
CA LEU A 76 7.85 -15.86 13.25
C LEU A 76 8.22 -16.25 14.70
N GLN A 77 9.51 -16.26 15.01
CA GLN A 77 10.02 -16.55 16.35
C GLN A 77 10.02 -15.32 17.26
N LEU A 78 9.94 -14.10 16.71
CA LEU A 78 9.93 -12.87 17.50
C LEU A 78 8.66 -12.77 18.37
N ASP A 79 8.87 -12.47 19.65
CA ASP A 79 7.82 -12.26 20.64
C ASP A 79 7.77 -10.81 21.09
N SER A 80 6.62 -10.38 21.62
CA SER A 80 6.46 -9.07 22.28
C SER A 80 6.77 -7.87 21.37
N LEU A 81 6.43 -7.99 20.08
CA LEU A 81 6.56 -6.89 19.14
C LEU A 81 5.55 -5.79 19.44
N ASP A 82 5.95 -4.52 19.26
CA ASP A 82 5.00 -3.41 19.27
C ASP A 82 4.12 -3.43 17.99
N LEU A 83 3.08 -2.59 17.95
CA LEU A 83 2.14 -2.59 16.83
C LEU A 83 2.75 -2.07 15.52
N VAL A 84 3.72 -1.15 15.59
CA VAL A 84 4.36 -0.58 14.39
C VAL A 84 5.29 -1.60 13.75
N ASP A 85 6.11 -2.26 14.57
CA ASP A 85 6.97 -3.35 14.17
C ASP A 85 6.14 -4.51 13.63
N THR A 86 5.07 -4.90 14.34
CA THR A 86 4.13 -5.93 13.87
C THR A 86 3.57 -5.56 12.50
N ALA A 87 3.12 -4.32 12.31
CA ALA A 87 2.55 -3.87 11.05
C ALA A 87 3.57 -3.85 9.90
N ALA A 88 4.80 -3.40 10.15
CA ALA A 88 5.88 -3.38 9.15
C ALA A 88 6.30 -4.80 8.75
N LEU A 89 6.41 -5.71 9.71
CA LEU A 89 6.71 -7.13 9.49
C LEU A 89 5.60 -7.83 8.71
N CYS A 90 4.33 -7.59 9.07
CA CYS A 90 3.19 -8.11 8.31
C CYS A 90 3.18 -7.61 6.87
N TYR A 91 3.42 -6.30 6.67
CA TYR A 91 3.53 -5.73 5.34
C TYR A 91 4.65 -6.42 4.54
N ALA A 92 5.85 -6.55 5.11
CA ALA A 92 6.98 -7.22 4.48
C ALA A 92 6.66 -8.67 4.08
N LEU A 93 6.01 -9.44 4.95
CA LEU A 93 5.57 -10.80 4.66
C LEU A 93 4.57 -10.85 3.48
N CYS A 94 3.60 -9.93 3.43
CA CYS A 94 2.70 -9.82 2.28
C CYS A 94 3.45 -9.50 0.96
N THR A 95 4.53 -8.71 0.99
CA THR A 95 5.29 -8.37 -0.23
C THR A 95 6.03 -9.56 -0.85
N ILE A 96 6.25 -10.63 -0.09
CA ILE A 96 6.85 -11.88 -0.54
C ILE A 96 5.84 -13.04 -0.64
N ASN A 97 4.53 -12.74 -0.61
CA ASN A 97 3.43 -13.71 -0.63
C ASN A 97 3.43 -14.71 0.54
N ALA A 98 3.92 -14.30 1.71
CA ALA A 98 3.86 -15.08 2.95
C ALA A 98 2.61 -14.68 3.78
N ASP A 99 1.43 -14.74 3.17
CA ASP A 99 0.18 -14.22 3.74
C ASP A 99 -0.29 -14.99 4.99
N ASN A 100 -0.01 -16.29 5.06
CA ASN A 100 -0.28 -17.10 6.25
C ASN A 100 0.56 -16.65 7.44
N ASP A 101 1.82 -16.32 7.19
CA ASP A 101 2.78 -15.91 8.22
C ASP A 101 2.47 -14.49 8.73
N ALA A 102 2.07 -13.59 7.82
CA ALA A 102 1.58 -12.26 8.20
C ALA A 102 0.39 -12.37 9.16
N ARG A 103 -0.56 -13.27 8.85
CA ARG A 103 -1.70 -13.55 9.73
C ARG A 103 -1.26 -14.11 11.08
N ALA A 104 -0.41 -15.14 11.09
CA ALA A 104 0.11 -15.74 12.31
C ALA A 104 0.78 -14.70 13.22
N LEU A 105 1.55 -13.77 12.63
CA LEU A 105 2.21 -12.69 13.36
C LEU A 105 1.21 -11.71 14.00
N LEU A 106 0.12 -11.36 13.30
CA LEU A 106 -0.97 -10.55 13.85
C LEU A 106 -1.63 -11.25 15.05
N TYR A 107 -1.96 -12.54 14.94
CA TYR A 107 -2.56 -13.29 16.05
C TYR A 107 -1.66 -13.38 17.27
N LYS A 108 -0.35 -13.45 17.04
CA LYS A 108 0.65 -13.58 18.09
C LYS A 108 0.86 -12.26 18.86
N ASN A 109 0.78 -11.12 18.18
CA ASN A 109 1.23 -9.83 18.74
C ASN A 109 0.13 -8.77 18.89
N VAL A 110 -1.11 -9.05 18.48
CA VAL A 110 -2.24 -8.11 18.59
C VAL A 110 -3.36 -8.72 19.43
N ASP A 111 -3.69 -8.04 20.53
CA ASP A 111 -4.78 -8.37 21.44
C ASP A 111 -5.53 -7.10 21.91
N GLU A 112 -6.62 -7.27 22.66
CA GLU A 112 -7.43 -6.15 23.15
C GLU A 112 -6.64 -5.20 24.06
N ALA A 113 -5.75 -5.72 24.91
CA ALA A 113 -4.99 -4.92 25.86
C ALA A 113 -3.96 -4.03 25.17
N ARG A 114 -3.26 -4.57 24.17
CA ARG A 114 -2.32 -3.82 23.33
C ARG A 114 -3.04 -2.78 22.48
N MET A 115 -4.17 -3.14 21.88
CA MET A 115 -4.98 -2.21 21.11
C MET A 115 -5.56 -1.08 21.97
N ALA A 116 -5.91 -1.35 23.24
CA ALA A 116 -6.44 -0.35 24.16
C ALA A 116 -5.45 0.79 24.42
N ASN A 117 -4.15 0.45 24.55
CA ASN A 117 -3.06 1.38 24.86
C ASN A 117 -2.37 1.97 23.62
N ALA A 118 -2.75 1.56 22.42
CA ALA A 118 -2.14 2.00 21.18
C ALA A 118 -2.42 3.48 20.90
N ASP A 119 -1.39 4.24 20.53
CA ASP A 119 -1.57 5.58 20.01
C ASP A 119 -2.22 5.57 18.60
N LEU A 120 -2.79 6.71 18.19
CA LEU A 120 -3.52 6.84 16.93
C LEU A 120 -2.68 6.48 15.70
N PHE A 121 -1.40 6.83 15.72
CA PHE A 121 -0.50 6.61 14.58
C PHE A 121 -0.18 5.12 14.43
N SER A 122 0.14 4.44 15.54
CA SER A 122 0.33 2.99 15.57
C SER A 122 -0.92 2.24 15.09
N GLN A 123 -2.11 2.66 15.53
CA GLN A 123 -3.38 2.08 15.05
C GLN A 123 -3.55 2.26 13.54
N SER A 124 -3.25 3.46 13.00
CA SER A 124 -3.39 3.75 11.57
C SER A 124 -2.43 2.92 10.72
N ILE A 125 -1.17 2.76 11.13
CA ILE A 125 -0.19 1.92 10.43
C ILE A 125 -0.63 0.46 10.44
N LEU A 126 -1.04 -0.05 11.61
CA LEU A 126 -1.52 -1.43 11.73
C LEU A 126 -2.71 -1.69 10.81
N LEU A 127 -3.70 -0.80 10.82
CA LEU A 127 -4.91 -0.94 10.02
C LEU A 127 -4.60 -0.97 8.52
N ARG A 128 -3.62 -0.18 8.08
CA ARG A 128 -3.15 -0.18 6.68
C ARG A 128 -2.49 -1.51 6.29
N SER A 129 -1.73 -2.14 7.17
CA SER A 129 -1.18 -3.49 6.93
C SER A 129 -2.26 -4.56 6.94
N VAL A 130 -3.24 -4.44 7.85
CA VAL A 130 -4.41 -5.33 7.92
C VAL A 130 -5.26 -5.23 6.66
N SER A 131 -5.46 -4.03 6.10
CA SER A 131 -6.23 -3.88 4.85
C SER A 131 -5.59 -4.61 3.68
N ILE A 132 -4.26 -4.66 3.61
CA ILE A 132 -3.54 -5.47 2.63
C ILE A 132 -3.73 -6.96 2.90
N CYS A 133 -3.58 -7.42 4.14
CA CYS A 133 -3.76 -8.83 4.51
C CYS A 133 -5.17 -9.34 4.14
N ILE A 134 -6.20 -8.57 4.48
CA ILE A 134 -7.60 -8.91 4.18
C ILE A 134 -7.86 -8.88 2.67
N SER A 135 -7.35 -7.86 1.97
CA SER A 135 -7.46 -7.73 0.52
C SER A 135 -6.88 -8.93 -0.23
N ARG A 136 -5.68 -9.37 0.16
CA ARG A 136 -5.00 -10.52 -0.43
C ARG A 136 -5.70 -11.83 -0.11
N HIS A 137 -6.10 -12.02 1.15
CA HIS A 137 -6.90 -13.18 1.53
C HIS A 137 -8.21 -13.25 0.73
N LYS A 138 -8.88 -12.12 0.48
CA LYS A 138 -10.06 -12.11 -0.37
C LYS A 138 -9.76 -12.53 -1.82
N ALA A 139 -8.63 -12.10 -2.38
CA ALA A 139 -8.20 -12.46 -3.73
C ALA A 139 -7.93 -13.98 -3.86
N GLU A 140 -7.24 -14.60 -2.90
CA GLU A 140 -6.95 -16.04 -2.90
C GLU A 140 -8.22 -16.91 -2.98
N TYR A 141 -9.31 -16.49 -2.31
CA TYR A 141 -10.56 -17.24 -2.26
C TYR A 141 -11.55 -16.84 -3.35
N ALA A 142 -11.32 -15.73 -4.06
CA ALA A 142 -12.14 -15.32 -5.21
C ALA A 142 -11.90 -16.21 -6.44
N ASP A 143 -10.68 -16.73 -6.63
CA ASP A 143 -10.34 -17.68 -7.71
C ASP A 143 -10.99 -19.08 -7.51
N GLY A 144 -11.65 -19.33 -6.36
CA GLY A 144 -12.22 -20.63 -5.97
C GLY A 144 -13.72 -20.86 -6.28
N GLY A 145 -14.39 -19.98 -7.03
CA GLY A 145 -15.76 -20.18 -7.54
C GLY A 145 -16.91 -20.21 -6.50
N ASN A 146 -16.61 -20.40 -5.22
CA ASN A 146 -17.57 -20.33 -4.12
C ASN A 146 -17.32 -19.06 -3.33
N GLY A 147 -18.25 -18.11 -3.44
CA GLY A 147 -18.21 -16.85 -2.71
C GLY A 147 -17.75 -17.03 -1.27
N ILE A 148 -16.77 -16.22 -0.88
CA ILE A 148 -16.11 -16.12 0.43
C ILE A 148 -17.00 -16.65 1.56
N ARG A 149 -16.88 -17.95 1.83
CA ARG A 149 -17.47 -18.64 2.99
C ARG A 149 -16.40 -19.22 3.92
N GLY A 150 -15.11 -18.95 3.63
CA GLY A 150 -14.05 -19.06 4.63
C GLY A 150 -14.16 -17.86 5.56
N SER A 151 -14.51 -18.08 6.82
CA SER A 151 -14.73 -16.98 7.75
C SER A 151 -13.42 -16.21 7.99
N LEU A 152 -13.29 -15.04 7.37
CA LEU A 152 -12.44 -13.94 7.84
C LEU A 152 -12.81 -13.47 9.26
N ASN A 153 -13.80 -14.11 9.90
CA ASN A 153 -14.17 -13.95 11.30
C ASN A 153 -13.01 -14.44 12.18
N SER A 154 -12.05 -13.55 12.37
CA SER A 154 -11.05 -13.71 13.39
C SER A 154 -11.25 -12.62 14.44
N SER A 155 -11.19 -13.04 15.70
CA SER A 155 -11.27 -12.16 16.86
C SER A 155 -10.27 -11.01 16.80
N VAL A 156 -9.11 -11.21 16.14
CA VAL A 156 -8.08 -10.18 16.01
C VAL A 156 -8.49 -9.09 15.02
N TYR A 157 -9.03 -9.44 13.85
CA TYR A 157 -9.53 -8.44 12.91
C TYR A 157 -10.72 -7.68 13.48
N ASP A 158 -11.65 -8.39 14.12
CA ASP A 158 -12.79 -7.75 14.77
C ASP A 158 -12.35 -6.83 15.91
N CYS A 159 -11.34 -7.23 16.70
CA CYS A 159 -10.73 -6.38 17.73
C CYS A 159 -10.15 -5.09 17.13
N ILE A 160 -9.35 -5.19 16.07
CA ILE A 160 -8.71 -4.05 15.40
C ILE A 160 -9.76 -3.10 14.81
N ILE A 161 -10.74 -3.65 14.07
CA ILE A 161 -11.82 -2.88 13.44
C ILE A 161 -12.69 -2.18 14.49
N ARG A 162 -13.07 -2.89 15.56
CA ARG A 162 -13.86 -2.31 16.66
C ARG A 162 -13.11 -1.16 17.31
N LYS A 163 -11.83 -1.34 17.66
CA LYS A 163 -11.03 -0.28 18.29
C LYS A 163 -10.89 0.93 17.36
N ALA A 164 -10.64 0.72 16.06
CA ALA A 164 -10.58 1.80 15.09
C ALA A 164 -11.92 2.55 14.99
N THR A 165 -13.04 1.81 14.95
CA THR A 165 -14.40 2.37 14.92
C THR A 165 -14.69 3.21 16.16
N ASP A 166 -14.35 2.70 17.35
CA ASP A 166 -14.54 3.41 18.62
C ASP A 166 -13.69 4.69 18.67
N THR A 167 -12.43 4.61 18.23
CA THR A 167 -11.54 5.77 18.11
C THR A 167 -12.14 6.84 17.18
N ILE A 168 -12.67 6.45 16.02
CA ILE A 168 -13.30 7.37 15.06
C ILE A 168 -14.56 8.01 15.66
N ARG A 169 -15.43 7.23 16.30
CA ARG A 169 -16.66 7.74 16.94
C ARG A 169 -16.34 8.72 18.07
N ASN A 170 -15.33 8.41 18.89
CA ASN A 170 -14.86 9.29 19.95
C ASN A 170 -14.25 10.58 19.38
N ALA A 171 -13.61 10.51 18.22
CA ALA A 171 -13.10 11.71 17.56
C ALA A 171 -14.23 12.59 17.01
N GLN A 172 -15.31 11.99 16.51
CA GLN A 172 -16.47 12.72 16.01
C GLN A 172 -17.22 13.48 17.10
N SER A 173 -17.30 12.90 18.30
CA SER A 173 -17.95 13.55 19.43
C SER A 173 -17.10 14.68 20.05
N ASN A 174 -15.80 14.72 19.80
CA ASN A 174 -14.85 15.68 20.39
C ASN A 174 -14.22 16.58 19.32
N MET A 175 -14.79 17.75 19.03
CA MET A 175 -14.34 18.62 17.92
C MET A 175 -13.00 19.38 18.12
N ASN A 176 -12.20 19.06 19.14
CA ASN A 176 -10.97 19.80 19.49
C ASN A 176 -9.68 19.07 19.09
N PHE A 177 -9.53 18.70 17.81
CA PHE A 177 -8.30 18.06 17.33
C PHE A 177 -7.31 19.06 16.71
N VAL A 178 -6.01 18.74 16.75
CA VAL A 178 -4.98 19.46 16.00
C VAL A 178 -4.97 18.94 14.56
N SER A 179 -4.55 19.74 13.58
CA SER A 179 -4.55 19.37 12.14
C SER A 179 -3.88 18.02 11.81
N VAL A 180 -2.88 17.61 12.60
CA VAL A 180 -2.19 16.31 12.45
C VAL A 180 -3.11 15.14 12.80
N ASP A 181 -3.94 15.28 13.83
CA ASP A 181 -4.85 14.23 14.28
C ASP A 181 -5.97 14.01 13.26
N TYR A 182 -6.45 15.07 12.61
CA TYR A 182 -7.45 14.95 11.52
C TYR A 182 -6.97 14.05 10.38
N LYS A 183 -5.69 14.11 10.02
CA LYS A 183 -5.12 13.25 8.97
C LYS A 183 -5.05 11.80 9.42
N VAL A 184 -4.64 11.53 10.66
CA VAL A 184 -4.55 10.17 11.20
C VAL A 184 -5.94 9.56 11.35
N ILE A 185 -6.92 10.34 11.84
CA ILE A 185 -8.33 9.94 11.94
C ILE A 185 -8.92 9.72 10.54
N GLY A 186 -8.65 10.61 9.59
CA GLY A 186 -9.07 10.44 8.19
C GLY A 186 -8.52 9.16 7.57
N ASN A 187 -7.24 8.85 7.83
CA ASN A 187 -6.64 7.57 7.41
C ASN A 187 -7.34 6.39 8.08
N LEU A 188 -7.52 6.41 9.40
CA LEU A 188 -8.26 5.36 10.12
C LEU A 188 -9.64 5.13 9.51
N LEU A 189 -10.36 6.21 9.20
CA LEU A 189 -11.69 6.14 8.61
C LEU A 189 -11.69 5.46 7.23
N VAL A 190 -10.88 5.93 6.29
CA VAL A 190 -10.88 5.38 4.92
C VAL A 190 -10.40 3.92 4.89
N GLU A 191 -9.43 3.56 5.73
CA GLU A 191 -8.99 2.18 5.89
C GLU A 191 -10.08 1.29 6.50
N THR A 192 -10.78 1.78 7.52
CA THR A 192 -11.85 1.02 8.18
C THR A 192 -13.03 0.82 7.23
N ILE A 193 -13.46 1.86 6.52
CA ILE A 193 -14.50 1.76 5.48
C ILE A 193 -14.10 0.73 4.44
N PHE A 194 -12.86 0.79 3.94
CA PHE A 194 -12.38 -0.16 2.95
C PHE A 194 -12.41 -1.60 3.48
N ILE A 195 -11.94 -1.85 4.70
CA ILE A 195 -11.99 -3.19 5.31
C ILE A 195 -13.44 -3.66 5.48
N LEU A 196 -14.34 -2.83 5.98
CA LEU A 196 -15.75 -3.18 6.17
C LEU A 196 -16.44 -3.50 4.84
N ASP A 197 -16.18 -2.70 3.80
CA ASP A 197 -16.66 -2.95 2.43
C ASP A 197 -16.11 -4.27 1.87
N LEU A 198 -14.81 -4.54 2.04
CA LEU A 198 -14.23 -5.81 1.65
C LEU A 198 -14.91 -7.01 2.33
N LEU A 199 -15.26 -6.86 3.60
CA LEU A 199 -15.93 -7.88 4.42
C LEU A 199 -17.46 -7.89 4.26
N LYS A 200 -18.04 -6.98 3.46
CA LYS A 200 -19.50 -6.79 3.32
C LYS A 200 -20.21 -6.58 4.67
N LYS A 201 -19.56 -5.87 5.60
CA LYS A 201 -20.11 -5.49 6.90
C LYS A 201 -20.76 -4.11 6.83
N ASP A 202 -21.65 -3.81 7.77
CA ASP A 202 -22.25 -2.47 7.86
C ASP A 202 -21.16 -1.42 8.07
N LEU A 203 -21.24 -0.34 7.30
CA LEU A 203 -20.26 0.72 7.31
C LEU A 203 -20.41 1.60 8.56
N GLY A 204 -21.60 1.70 9.18
CA GLY A 204 -21.77 2.27 10.53
C GLY A 204 -21.20 3.68 10.80
N PHE A 205 -20.94 4.47 9.75
CA PHE A 205 -20.22 5.76 9.79
C PHE A 205 -21.05 6.95 9.25
N SER A 206 -22.36 6.98 9.51
CA SER A 206 -23.23 8.11 9.12
C SER A 206 -22.70 9.45 9.65
N GLY A 207 -22.50 10.44 8.75
CA GLY A 207 -22.00 11.77 9.13
C GLY A 207 -20.47 11.94 9.18
N SER A 208 -19.70 10.87 8.94
CA SER A 208 -18.22 10.88 8.98
C SER A 208 -17.55 11.54 7.76
N HIS A 209 -18.35 12.06 6.83
CA HIS A 209 -17.88 12.58 5.54
C HIS A 209 -16.87 13.73 5.69
N CYS A 210 -16.93 14.49 6.79
CA CYS A 210 -15.98 15.56 7.07
C CYS A 210 -14.53 15.07 7.25
N PHE A 211 -14.33 13.83 7.71
CA PHE A 211 -12.99 13.26 7.92
C PHE A 211 -12.42 12.57 6.67
N VAL A 212 -13.28 12.19 5.71
CA VAL A 212 -12.87 11.47 4.50
C VAL A 212 -11.88 12.29 3.68
N ASP A 213 -12.07 13.62 3.60
CA ASP A 213 -11.18 14.49 2.83
C ASP A 213 -9.77 14.62 3.42
N TYR A 214 -9.61 14.35 4.72
CA TYR A 214 -8.31 14.32 5.41
C TYR A 214 -7.59 12.97 5.26
N GLY A 215 -8.29 11.93 4.81
CA GLY A 215 -7.69 10.62 4.53
C GLY A 215 -6.69 10.68 3.38
N SER A 216 -5.74 9.74 3.39
CA SER A 216 -4.73 9.64 2.35
C SER A 216 -5.36 9.38 0.97
N LEU A 217 -4.73 9.92 -0.08
CA LEU A 217 -5.26 9.87 -1.44
C LEU A 217 -5.52 8.44 -1.92
N ASP A 218 -4.61 7.50 -1.63
CA ASP A 218 -4.80 6.07 -1.90
C ASP A 218 -5.99 5.47 -1.13
N GLY A 219 -6.15 5.78 0.15
CA GLY A 219 -7.28 5.30 0.95
C GLY A 219 -8.62 5.79 0.40
N ARG A 220 -8.68 7.07 0.02
CA ARG A 220 -9.85 7.68 -0.64
C ARG A 220 -10.16 7.05 -1.99
N ILE A 221 -9.13 6.68 -2.78
CA ILE A 221 -9.32 5.96 -4.04
C ILE A 221 -9.95 4.58 -3.79
N LEU A 222 -9.51 3.85 -2.76
CA LEU A 222 -10.05 2.52 -2.45
C LEU A 222 -11.55 2.54 -2.16
N VAL A 223 -12.02 3.56 -1.44
CA VAL A 223 -13.43 3.71 -1.06
C VAL A 223 -14.22 4.60 -2.02
N SER A 224 -13.62 5.06 -3.12
CA SER A 224 -14.19 6.07 -4.02
C SER A 224 -15.56 5.70 -4.60
N HIS A 225 -15.85 4.41 -4.78
CA HIS A 225 -17.13 3.91 -5.25
C HIS A 225 -18.29 4.13 -4.27
N LEU A 226 -17.97 4.42 -2.99
CA LEU A 226 -18.92 4.76 -1.93
C LEU A 226 -19.04 6.28 -1.73
N LEU A 227 -18.25 7.08 -2.46
CA LEU A 227 -18.18 8.52 -2.28
C LEU A 227 -19.04 9.29 -3.29
N SER A 228 -19.49 10.48 -2.88
CA SER A 228 -20.20 11.41 -3.76
C SER A 228 -19.34 11.82 -4.97
N ALA A 229 -19.98 12.31 -6.03
CA ALA A 229 -19.27 12.80 -7.22
C ALA A 229 -18.29 13.94 -6.90
N GLU A 230 -18.61 14.80 -5.93
CA GLU A 230 -17.73 15.89 -5.49
C GLU A 230 -16.40 15.39 -4.92
N HIS A 231 -16.44 14.39 -4.03
CA HIS A 231 -15.22 13.80 -3.48
C HIS A 231 -14.43 13.06 -4.56
N ARG A 232 -15.10 12.38 -5.50
CA ARG A 232 -14.44 11.73 -6.65
C ARG A 232 -13.72 12.73 -7.55
N ASN A 233 -14.34 13.87 -7.85
CA ASN A 233 -13.71 14.98 -8.59
C ASN A 233 -12.51 15.56 -7.84
N THR A 234 -12.59 15.63 -6.52
CA THR A 234 -11.47 16.09 -5.67
C THR A 234 -10.29 15.12 -5.74
N ILE A 235 -10.54 13.81 -5.73
CA ILE A 235 -9.50 12.78 -5.91
C ILE A 235 -8.80 12.95 -7.27
N GLU A 236 -9.54 13.14 -8.36
CA GLU A 236 -8.96 13.35 -9.69
C GLU A 236 -8.06 14.59 -9.75
N LYS A 237 -8.54 15.71 -9.19
CA LYS A 237 -7.74 16.94 -9.07
C LYS A 237 -6.46 16.69 -8.28
N GLN A 238 -6.55 16.01 -7.14
CA GLN A 238 -5.37 15.69 -6.31
C GLN A 238 -4.38 14.78 -7.02
N ILE A 239 -4.85 13.77 -7.78
CA ILE A 239 -3.99 12.94 -8.64
C ILE A 239 -3.26 13.83 -9.66
N SER A 240 -3.98 14.73 -10.34
CA SER A 240 -3.40 15.60 -11.38
C SER A 240 -2.26 16.50 -10.87
N THR A 241 -2.28 16.87 -9.58
CA THR A 241 -1.28 17.75 -8.94
C THR A 241 -0.22 17.01 -8.13
N SER A 242 -0.38 15.70 -7.89
CA SER A 242 0.50 14.92 -7.02
C SER A 242 1.92 14.76 -7.59
N SER A 243 2.91 14.57 -6.72
CA SER A 243 4.29 14.32 -7.16
C SER A 243 4.46 12.91 -7.73
N TYR A 244 5.52 12.69 -8.53
CA TYR A 244 5.86 11.35 -9.05
C TYR A 244 5.95 10.31 -7.93
N SER A 245 6.56 10.68 -6.80
CA SER A 245 6.76 9.75 -5.69
C SER A 245 5.48 9.41 -4.93
N ASP A 246 4.52 10.34 -4.87
CA ASP A 246 3.23 10.08 -4.23
C ASP A 246 2.43 9.11 -5.08
N ILE A 247 2.33 9.37 -6.40
CA ILE A 247 1.66 8.47 -7.34
C ILE A 247 2.28 7.07 -7.34
N LEU A 248 3.62 6.99 -7.31
CA LEU A 248 4.31 5.70 -7.23
C LEU A 248 3.98 4.95 -5.93
N SER A 249 3.85 5.65 -4.82
CA SER A 249 3.49 5.04 -3.52
C SER A 249 2.04 4.52 -3.51
N ILE A 250 1.12 5.20 -4.21
CA ILE A 250 -0.26 4.72 -4.42
C ILE A 250 -0.26 3.44 -5.27
N LEU A 251 0.45 3.45 -6.40
CA LEU A 251 0.52 2.29 -7.31
C LEU A 251 1.16 1.07 -6.64
N ARG A 252 2.21 1.27 -5.85
CA ARG A 252 2.84 0.23 -5.01
C ARG A 252 1.85 -0.41 -4.06
N ARG A 253 1.04 0.40 -3.38
CA ARG A 253 -0.01 -0.13 -2.51
C ARG A 253 -1.01 -0.99 -3.29
N PHE A 254 -1.48 -0.49 -4.44
CA PHE A 254 -2.43 -1.22 -5.29
C PHE A 254 -1.84 -2.46 -5.96
N TYR A 255 -0.52 -2.53 -6.09
CA TYR A 255 0.19 -3.72 -6.54
C TYR A 255 0.07 -4.82 -5.49
N TYR A 256 0.35 -4.52 -4.21
CA TYR A 256 0.34 -5.54 -3.15
C TYR A 256 -1.06 -5.98 -2.70
N MET A 257 -2.09 -5.15 -2.88
CA MET A 257 -3.47 -5.48 -2.51
C MET A 257 -4.10 -6.63 -3.31
N GLN A 258 -3.59 -6.93 -4.51
CA GLN A 258 -4.10 -8.02 -5.38
C GLN A 258 -5.60 -7.98 -5.71
N LEU A 259 -6.24 -6.81 -5.59
CA LEU A 259 -7.62 -6.61 -6.05
C LEU A 259 -7.67 -5.83 -7.38
N PRO A 260 -8.73 -6.07 -8.19
CA PRO A 260 -8.99 -5.31 -9.41
C PRO A 260 -9.43 -3.89 -9.08
N HIS A 261 -8.48 -3.00 -8.75
CA HIS A 261 -8.74 -1.56 -8.67
C HIS A 261 -8.48 -0.95 -10.04
N HIS A 262 -9.53 -0.66 -10.81
CA HIS A 262 -9.40 -0.15 -12.19
C HIS A 262 -9.69 1.35 -12.33
N HIS A 263 -10.53 1.92 -11.46
CA HIS A 263 -11.16 3.22 -11.70
C HIS A 263 -10.17 4.39 -11.87
N TYR A 264 -9.11 4.42 -11.07
CA TYR A 264 -8.12 5.51 -11.10
C TYR A 264 -6.78 5.12 -11.73
N VAL A 265 -6.61 3.87 -12.18
CA VAL A 265 -5.31 3.38 -12.69
C VAL A 265 -4.84 4.19 -13.89
N GLN A 266 -5.75 4.52 -14.81
CA GLN A 266 -5.47 5.38 -15.94
C GLN A 266 -4.96 6.75 -15.49
N ASN A 267 -5.67 7.42 -14.56
CA ASN A 267 -5.30 8.75 -14.05
C ASN A 267 -3.92 8.73 -13.38
N LEU A 268 -3.61 7.67 -12.62
CA LEU A 268 -2.31 7.51 -11.97
C LEU A 268 -1.17 7.36 -12.99
N PHE A 269 -1.32 6.48 -13.99
CA PHE A 269 -0.28 6.30 -15.02
C PHE A 269 -0.16 7.50 -15.95
N ALA A 270 -1.28 8.13 -16.32
CA ALA A 270 -1.28 9.40 -17.06
C ALA A 270 -0.51 10.49 -16.30
N ARG A 271 -0.70 10.57 -14.98
CA ARG A 271 0.06 11.51 -14.15
C ARG A 271 1.55 11.17 -14.12
N LEU A 272 1.93 9.89 -13.97
CA LEU A 272 3.35 9.50 -14.04
C LEU A 272 4.00 9.90 -15.37
N ALA A 273 3.32 9.61 -16.49
CA ALA A 273 3.78 9.96 -17.84
C ALA A 273 3.91 11.49 -18.04
N ASN A 274 3.05 12.29 -17.40
CA ASN A 274 3.03 13.75 -17.50
C ASN A 274 3.86 14.48 -16.44
N THR A 275 4.50 13.77 -15.50
CA THR A 275 5.28 14.44 -14.44
C THR A 275 6.69 14.74 -14.93
N SER A 276 6.96 16.00 -15.25
CA SER A 276 8.31 16.52 -15.48
C SER A 276 9.05 16.67 -14.14
N GLY A 277 9.91 15.71 -13.76
CA GLY A 277 10.58 15.80 -12.46
C GLY A 277 11.65 14.76 -12.17
N ALA A 278 12.37 14.99 -11.06
CA ALA A 278 13.50 14.23 -10.52
C ALA A 278 13.13 12.81 -10.03
N ALA A 279 12.45 12.02 -10.86
CA ALA A 279 12.28 10.59 -10.64
C ALA A 279 13.63 9.90 -10.87
N THR A 280 14.12 9.20 -9.85
CA THR A 280 15.36 8.41 -9.98
C THR A 280 15.13 7.23 -10.92
N HIS A 281 16.23 6.66 -11.43
CA HIS A 281 16.19 5.40 -12.19
C HIS A 281 15.40 4.30 -11.44
N MET A 282 15.56 4.22 -10.12
CA MET A 282 14.83 3.27 -9.28
C MET A 282 13.32 3.51 -9.29
N CYS A 283 12.88 4.77 -9.15
CA CYS A 283 11.45 5.12 -9.21
C CYS A 283 10.82 4.79 -10.57
N ARG A 284 11.60 4.95 -11.65
CA ARG A 284 11.17 4.62 -13.03
C ARG A 284 11.07 3.12 -13.26
N ALA A 285 12.03 2.36 -12.74
CA ALA A 285 11.99 0.91 -12.75
C ALA A 285 10.78 0.37 -11.99
N ASP A 286 10.49 0.90 -10.79
CA ASP A 286 9.29 0.55 -10.02
C ASP A 286 8.00 0.86 -10.81
N ALA A 287 7.91 2.05 -11.43
CA ALA A 287 6.76 2.43 -12.24
C ALA A 287 6.51 1.46 -13.40
N ARG A 288 7.58 0.99 -14.05
CA ARG A 288 7.51 -0.02 -15.11
C ARG A 288 7.03 -1.37 -14.57
N ILE A 289 7.58 -1.83 -13.45
CA ILE A 289 7.15 -3.09 -12.82
C ILE A 289 5.64 -3.05 -12.53
N TYR A 290 5.13 -1.94 -12.02
CA TYR A 290 3.70 -1.79 -11.76
C TYR A 290 2.86 -1.70 -13.03
N LEU A 291 3.37 -1.06 -14.10
CA LEU A 291 2.70 -1.03 -15.41
C LEU A 291 2.59 -2.44 -16.00
N ASP A 292 3.70 -3.16 -16.05
CA ASP A 292 3.78 -4.51 -16.61
C ASP A 292 2.86 -5.48 -15.87
N GLU A 293 2.82 -5.41 -14.53
CA GLU A 293 1.90 -6.24 -13.75
C GLU A 293 0.43 -5.89 -14.01
N LYS A 294 0.08 -4.61 -14.09
CA LYS A 294 -1.31 -4.21 -14.35
C LYS A 294 -1.76 -4.62 -15.75
N ILE A 295 -0.88 -4.55 -16.75
CA ILE A 295 -1.13 -5.11 -18.09
C ILE A 295 -1.39 -6.61 -17.99
N ARG A 296 -0.49 -7.37 -17.33
CA ARG A 296 -0.63 -8.83 -17.17
C ARG A 296 -1.94 -9.24 -16.51
N ILE A 297 -2.34 -8.55 -15.45
CA ILE A 297 -3.62 -8.80 -14.75
C ILE A 297 -4.80 -8.52 -15.69
N LEU A 298 -4.77 -7.40 -16.42
CA LEU A 298 -5.84 -7.05 -17.36
C LEU A 298 -5.93 -8.02 -18.54
N GLU A 299 -4.79 -8.47 -19.09
CA GLU A 299 -4.74 -9.51 -20.14
C GLU A 299 -5.44 -10.78 -19.68
N ARG A 300 -5.07 -11.31 -18.51
CA ARG A 300 -5.71 -12.50 -17.91
C ARG A 300 -7.22 -12.30 -17.74
N ASN A 301 -7.65 -11.14 -17.23
CA ASN A 301 -9.07 -10.85 -17.03
C ASN A 301 -9.85 -10.75 -18.35
N VAL A 302 -9.23 -10.21 -19.40
CA VAL A 302 -9.85 -10.09 -20.74
C VAL A 302 -9.96 -11.46 -21.41
N GLU A 303 -8.92 -12.30 -21.30
CA GLU A 303 -8.87 -13.66 -21.85
C GLU A 303 -9.89 -14.60 -21.21
N GLN A 304 -10.16 -14.45 -19.91
CA GLN A 304 -11.10 -15.30 -19.16
C GLN A 304 -12.59 -15.07 -19.50
N GLN A 305 -12.91 -14.14 -20.42
CA GLN A 305 -14.29 -13.85 -20.88
C GLN A 305 -15.33 -13.74 -19.75
N ILE A 306 -14.96 -13.17 -18.60
CA ILE A 306 -15.91 -12.97 -17.50
C ILE A 306 -16.95 -11.93 -17.96
N GLU A 307 -18.17 -12.40 -18.28
CA GLU A 307 -19.29 -11.60 -18.79
C GLU A 307 -19.77 -10.59 -17.74
N VAL A 308 -19.17 -9.40 -17.73
CA VAL A 308 -19.61 -8.27 -16.89
C VAL A 308 -19.37 -6.97 -17.68
N PRO A 309 -20.21 -5.92 -17.53
CA PRO A 309 -19.97 -4.57 -18.08
C PRO A 309 -18.55 -4.00 -17.87
N CYS A 310 -17.81 -4.52 -16.89
CA CYS A 310 -16.40 -4.21 -16.64
C CYS A 310 -15.43 -4.65 -17.75
N GLN A 311 -15.81 -5.55 -18.66
CA GLN A 311 -14.88 -6.09 -19.67
C GLN A 311 -14.49 -5.06 -20.73
N LEU A 312 -15.41 -4.17 -21.14
CA LEU A 312 -15.10 -3.10 -22.10
C LEU A 312 -14.11 -2.09 -21.49
N LEU A 313 -14.39 -1.62 -20.28
CA LEU A 313 -13.50 -0.73 -19.53
C LEU A 313 -12.13 -1.38 -19.27
N ALA A 314 -12.09 -2.68 -18.98
CA ALA A 314 -10.83 -3.41 -18.82
C ALA A 314 -10.03 -3.48 -20.13
N LYS A 315 -10.68 -3.70 -21.28
CA LYS A 315 -10.04 -3.70 -22.62
C LYS A 315 -9.53 -2.31 -23.01
N GLU A 316 -10.30 -1.26 -22.74
CA GLU A 316 -9.90 0.12 -22.98
C GLU A 316 -8.70 0.49 -22.10
N LEU A 317 -8.75 0.14 -20.81
CA LEU A 317 -7.64 0.34 -19.88
C LEU A 317 -6.40 -0.43 -20.29
N LEU A 318 -6.55 -1.69 -20.69
CA LEU A 318 -5.44 -2.49 -21.21
C LEU A 318 -4.79 -1.80 -22.42
N SER A 319 -5.59 -1.39 -23.40
CA SER A 319 -5.11 -0.70 -24.61
C SER A 319 -4.38 0.60 -24.26
N TYR A 320 -4.92 1.38 -23.31
CA TYR A 320 -4.30 2.62 -22.83
C TYR A 320 -2.93 2.37 -22.17
N LEU A 321 -2.84 1.37 -21.29
CA LEU A 321 -1.60 1.02 -20.59
C LEU A 321 -0.54 0.45 -21.53
N ILE A 322 -0.93 -0.38 -22.51
CA ILE A 322 -0.05 -0.83 -23.60
C ILE A 322 0.45 0.37 -24.41
N GLY A 323 -0.43 1.34 -24.68
CA GLY A 323 -0.06 2.61 -25.31
C GLY A 323 1.07 3.31 -24.55
N ILE A 324 0.92 3.50 -23.22
CA ILE A 324 1.97 4.08 -22.37
C ILE A 324 3.26 3.27 -22.48
N LYS A 325 3.18 1.93 -22.34
CA LYS A 325 4.33 1.03 -22.40
C LYS A 325 5.13 1.19 -23.70
N ASN A 326 4.45 1.21 -24.84
CA ASN A 326 5.08 1.27 -26.16
C ASN A 326 5.81 2.58 -26.44
N THR A 327 5.50 3.66 -25.70
CA THR A 327 6.20 4.94 -25.87
C THR A 327 7.51 5.05 -25.10
N GLY A 328 7.77 4.16 -24.15
CA GLY A 328 8.96 4.24 -23.30
C GLY A 328 9.02 5.49 -22.41
N ILE A 329 7.92 6.25 -22.27
CA ILE A 329 7.91 7.54 -21.55
C ILE A 329 8.27 7.41 -20.06
N LEU A 330 7.96 6.26 -19.44
CA LEU A 330 8.35 5.99 -18.05
C LEU A 330 9.86 5.71 -17.91
N GLU A 331 10.50 5.25 -18.97
CA GLU A 331 11.92 4.85 -19.01
C GLU A 331 12.85 6.00 -19.40
N SER A 332 12.35 6.96 -20.18
CA SER A 332 13.18 8.05 -20.71
C SER A 332 13.70 8.95 -19.59
N GLY A 333 15.03 9.03 -19.43
CA GLY A 333 15.67 9.92 -18.45
C GLY A 333 15.41 11.42 -18.72
N HIS A 334 14.96 11.75 -19.93
CA HIS A 334 14.62 13.10 -20.35
C HIS A 334 13.23 13.53 -19.88
N ILE A 335 13.09 14.84 -19.62
CA ILE A 335 11.79 15.50 -19.48
C ILE A 335 11.06 15.29 -20.80
N SER A 336 9.94 14.57 -20.79
CA SER A 336 9.06 14.55 -21.96
C SER A 336 8.58 15.99 -22.20
N THR A 337 9.08 16.62 -23.26
CA THR A 337 8.59 17.92 -23.75
C THR A 337 7.19 17.79 -24.36
N HIS A 338 6.79 16.56 -24.69
CA HIS A 338 5.45 16.22 -25.12
C HIS A 338 4.60 15.84 -23.91
N ARG A 339 3.56 16.64 -23.63
CA ARG A 339 2.49 16.21 -22.74
C ARG A 339 1.88 14.92 -23.31
N TRP A 340 1.74 13.91 -22.47
CA TRP A 340 1.01 12.71 -22.80
C TRP A 340 -0.45 13.08 -23.05
N ASN A 341 -0.80 13.19 -24.33
CA ASN A 341 -2.11 13.62 -24.83
C ASN A 341 -2.92 12.43 -25.37
N TYR A 342 -2.61 11.19 -24.97
CA TYR A 342 -3.40 10.04 -25.38
C TYR A 342 -4.83 10.19 -24.84
N PRO A 343 -5.88 9.94 -25.66
CA PRO A 343 -7.26 10.15 -25.25
C PRO A 343 -7.54 9.49 -23.91
N MET A 344 -8.01 10.29 -22.95
CA MET A 344 -8.50 9.74 -21.69
C MET A 344 -9.80 9.00 -21.99
N MET A 345 -10.03 7.81 -21.41
CA MET A 345 -11.38 7.24 -21.38
C MET A 345 -12.29 8.28 -20.74
N THR A 346 -13.27 8.77 -21.50
CA THR A 346 -14.35 9.55 -20.91
C THR A 346 -15.20 8.58 -20.11
N PRO A 347 -15.49 8.86 -18.82
CA PRO A 347 -16.47 8.07 -18.12
C PRO A 347 -17.77 8.12 -18.94
N GLN A 348 -18.22 6.97 -19.44
CA GLN A 348 -19.58 6.87 -19.96
C GLN A 348 -20.50 7.24 -18.80
N ASN A 349 -21.29 8.29 -19.00
CA ASN A 349 -22.20 8.87 -18.01
C ASN A 349 -22.82 7.78 -17.13
N GLY A 350 -22.44 7.78 -15.85
CA GLY A 350 -23.09 6.98 -14.80
C GLY A 350 -24.29 7.71 -14.25
#